data_AF-T0ZT38-F1
#
_entry.id   AF-T0ZT38-F1
#
_cell.length_a   1.000
_cell.length_b   1.000
_cell.length_c   1.000
_cell.angle_alpha   90.00
_cell.angle_beta   90.00
_cell.angle_gamma   90.00
#
_symmetry.space_group_name_H-M   'P 1'
#
loop_
_entity.id
_entity.type
_entity.pdbx_description
1 polymer ?
#
loop_
_entity_poly.entity_id
_entity_poly.type
_entity_poly.pdbx_seq_one_letter_code
_entity_poly.pdbx_strand_id
1 'polypeptide(L)'
;FGIGTSEVEHVLATQTLPQSRPRTMEVRIEGRAPQGITPKDLILAVIGQIGAAGGTGYVIEFTGEAVRALSMEGRMTLCNMAIEAGARAGLVAPDSITFDYIKGRPYAPKGELWEKAVDFWKSLPSDPQATYDRTVTVDISSLAPQVTWGTNPGQVAGIDGRVPDPESFSDPVVRDSARKAL
;
A
#
# COMPACT_ATOMS: atom_id res chain seq x y z
N PHE A 1 1.93 -8.01 8.96
CA PHE A 1 2.34 -8.72 7.72
C PHE A 1 2.10 -10.22 7.91
N GLY A 2 2.02 -10.98 6.82
CA GLY A 2 1.84 -12.43 6.90
C GLY A 2 3.15 -13.17 7.20
N ILE A 3 3.07 -14.22 8.00
CA ILE A 3 4.16 -15.15 8.30
C ILE A 3 3.67 -16.59 8.07
N GLY A 4 4.58 -17.51 7.75
CA GLY A 4 4.24 -18.90 7.51
C GLY A 4 3.86 -19.65 8.80
N THR A 5 3.18 -20.80 8.68
CA THR A 5 2.74 -21.60 9.84
C THR A 5 3.89 -21.98 10.78
N SER A 6 5.05 -22.36 10.23
CA SER A 6 6.24 -22.66 11.05
C SER A 6 6.80 -21.43 11.77
N GLU A 7 6.68 -20.24 11.19
CA GLU A 7 7.05 -18.99 11.86
C GLU A 7 6.06 -18.66 12.99
N VAL A 8 4.76 -18.92 12.81
CA VAL A 8 3.75 -18.78 13.86
C VAL A 8 4.06 -19.67 15.06
N GLU A 9 4.40 -20.95 14.82
CA GLU A 9 4.81 -21.88 15.87
C GLU A 9 5.99 -21.35 16.68
N HIS A 10 7.02 -20.82 16.01
CA HIS A 10 8.15 -20.20 16.68
C HIS A 10 7.72 -19.00 17.52
N VAL A 11 6.91 -18.08 16.99
CA VAL A 11 6.43 -16.92 17.76
C VAL A 11 5.66 -17.38 19.01
N LEU A 12 4.81 -18.41 18.88
CA LEU A 12 4.08 -18.94 20.04
C LEU A 12 5.02 -19.56 21.07
N ALA A 13 6.05 -20.29 20.64
CA ALA A 13 7.00 -20.98 21.52
C ALA A 13 8.03 -20.04 22.17
N THR A 14 8.55 -19.06 21.43
CA THR A 14 9.72 -18.25 21.83
C THR A 14 9.42 -16.77 22.00
N GLN A 15 8.25 -16.30 21.56
CA GLN A 15 7.90 -14.87 21.47
C GLN A 15 8.88 -14.06 20.60
N THR A 16 9.60 -14.72 19.71
CA THR A 16 10.58 -14.10 18.81
C THR A 16 10.41 -14.59 17.38
N LEU A 17 10.77 -13.73 16.43
CA LEU A 17 10.76 -14.07 15.01
C LEU A 17 12.05 -13.55 14.36
N PRO A 18 12.93 -14.42 13.83
CA PRO A 18 14.08 -13.97 13.06
C PRO A 18 13.60 -13.29 11.77
N GLN A 19 13.98 -12.04 11.56
CA GLN A 19 13.62 -11.27 10.36
C GLN A 19 14.83 -10.48 9.87
N SER A 20 14.99 -10.40 8.55
CA SER A 20 15.87 -9.41 7.95
C SER A 20 15.20 -8.04 7.98
N ARG A 21 15.96 -6.98 8.28
CA ARG A 21 15.43 -5.62 8.28
C ARG A 21 15.00 -5.26 6.84
N PRO A 22 13.71 -4.94 6.59
CA PRO A 22 13.28 -4.51 5.27
C PRO A 22 13.79 -3.10 4.99
N ARG A 23 13.99 -2.81 3.70
CA ARG A 23 14.24 -1.44 3.21
C ARG A 23 12.97 -0.60 3.29
N THR A 24 13.11 0.72 3.28
CA THR A 24 11.98 1.65 3.34
C THR A 24 11.63 2.17 1.95
N MET A 25 10.36 2.13 1.57
CA MET A 25 9.86 2.72 0.35
C MET A 25 8.77 3.74 0.66
N GLU A 26 8.92 4.96 0.15
CA GLU A 26 7.81 5.93 0.11
C GLU A 26 7.06 5.79 -1.21
N VAL A 27 5.74 5.62 -1.13
CA VAL A 27 4.84 5.81 -2.26
C VAL A 27 3.99 7.05 -1.98
N ARG A 28 4.37 8.16 -2.61
CA ARG A 28 3.69 9.45 -2.48
C ARG A 28 2.59 9.57 -3.53
N ILE A 29 1.33 9.58 -3.09
CA ILE A 29 0.16 9.70 -3.96
C ILE A 29 -0.33 11.15 -3.92
N GLU A 30 -0.10 11.89 -5.00
CA GLU A 30 -0.41 13.31 -5.13
C GLU A 30 -1.63 13.55 -6.02
N GLY A 31 -2.27 14.71 -5.84
CA GLY A 31 -3.49 15.08 -6.56
C GLY A 31 -4.77 14.67 -5.83
N ARG A 32 -5.89 15.13 -6.38
CA ARG A 32 -7.23 14.81 -5.88
C ARG A 32 -7.87 13.77 -6.77
N ALA A 33 -8.37 12.71 -6.17
CA ALA A 33 -9.08 11.65 -6.87
C ALA A 33 -10.29 12.22 -7.64
N PRO A 34 -10.36 11.99 -8.97
CA PRO A 34 -11.55 12.31 -9.76
C PRO A 34 -12.81 11.60 -9.23
N GLN A 35 -13.97 12.10 -9.64
CA GLN A 35 -15.24 11.47 -9.26
C GLN A 35 -15.29 10.00 -9.73
N GLY A 36 -15.70 9.10 -8.84
CA GLY A 36 -15.80 7.67 -9.11
C GLY A 36 -14.52 6.88 -8.84
N ILE A 37 -13.40 7.55 -8.52
CA ILE A 37 -12.16 6.90 -8.13
C ILE A 37 -12.22 6.43 -6.69
N THR A 38 -11.83 5.19 -6.47
CA THR A 38 -11.87 4.49 -5.19
C THR A 38 -10.45 4.18 -4.70
N PRO A 39 -10.27 3.85 -3.40
CA PRO A 39 -8.97 3.40 -2.87
C PRO A 39 -8.36 2.21 -3.63
N LYS A 40 -9.21 1.36 -4.23
CA LYS A 40 -8.79 0.24 -5.07
C LYS A 40 -8.11 0.73 -6.36
N ASP A 41 -8.61 1.80 -6.95
CA ASP A 41 -8.01 2.39 -8.15
C ASP A 41 -6.66 3.02 -7.83
N LEU A 42 -6.53 3.69 -6.68
CA LEU A 42 -5.25 4.28 -6.23
C LEU A 42 -4.17 3.20 -6.10
N ILE A 43 -4.46 2.09 -5.42
CA ILE A 43 -3.46 1.04 -5.22
C ILE A 43 -3.17 0.27 -6.52
N LEU A 44 -4.16 0.11 -7.41
CA LEU A 44 -3.90 -0.45 -8.74
C LEU A 44 -3.02 0.46 -9.59
N ALA A 45 -3.19 1.78 -9.53
CA ALA A 45 -2.30 2.72 -10.21
C ALA A 45 -0.86 2.61 -9.70
N VAL A 46 -0.69 2.52 -8.37
CA VAL A 46 0.62 2.27 -7.74
C VAL A 46 1.22 0.95 -8.24
N ILE A 47 0.48 -0.16 -8.16
CA ILE A 47 0.94 -1.50 -8.57
C ILE A 47 1.25 -1.54 -10.07
N GLY A 48 0.46 -0.88 -10.91
CA GLY A 48 0.72 -0.76 -12.35
C GLY A 48 2.01 -0.01 -12.65
N GLN A 49 2.35 1.00 -11.85
CA GLN A 49 3.59 1.78 -12.02
C GLN A 49 4.84 1.07 -11.49
N ILE A 50 4.76 0.41 -10.33
CA ILE A 50 5.94 -0.24 -9.71
C ILE A 50 6.07 -1.72 -10.04
N GLY A 51 5.02 -2.33 -10.58
CA GLY A 51 4.90 -3.76 -10.88
C GLY A 51 4.58 -4.62 -9.65
N ALA A 52 4.18 -5.86 -9.89
CA ALA A 52 3.83 -6.82 -8.84
C ALA A 52 5.01 -7.24 -7.93
N ALA A 53 6.25 -6.97 -8.34
CA ALA A 53 7.46 -7.18 -7.54
C ALA A 53 8.14 -5.86 -7.11
N GLY A 54 7.49 -4.71 -7.35
CA GLY A 54 8.07 -3.39 -7.14
C GLY A 54 8.48 -3.11 -5.69
N GLY A 55 7.75 -3.68 -4.74
CA GLY A 55 7.97 -3.58 -3.30
C GLY A 55 8.80 -4.71 -2.69
N THR A 56 9.32 -5.66 -3.48
CA THR A 56 10.07 -6.80 -2.93
C THR A 56 11.27 -6.37 -2.08
N GLY A 57 11.28 -6.81 -0.83
CA GLY A 57 12.30 -6.45 0.17
C GLY A 57 12.08 -5.10 0.85
N TYR A 58 10.95 -4.42 0.60
CA TYR A 58 10.59 -3.15 1.22
C TYR A 58 9.36 -3.26 2.12
N VAL A 59 9.28 -2.35 3.09
CA VAL A 59 8.01 -1.89 3.67
C VAL A 59 7.64 -0.59 2.97
N ILE A 60 6.40 -0.50 2.49
CA ILE A 60 5.88 0.68 1.83
C ILE A 60 5.19 1.57 2.85
N GLU A 61 5.56 2.84 2.90
CA GLU A 61 4.77 3.90 3.52
C GLU A 61 4.02 4.68 2.43
N PHE A 62 2.69 4.71 2.51
CA PHE A 62 1.86 5.50 1.62
C PHE A 62 1.69 6.91 2.18
N THR A 63 2.09 7.91 1.40
CA THR A 63 2.06 9.33 1.79
C THR A 63 1.34 10.17 0.73
N GLY A 64 1.24 11.48 0.94
CA GLY A 64 0.66 12.41 -0.03
C GLY A 64 -0.78 12.85 0.29
N GLU A 65 -1.28 13.83 -0.49
CA GLU A 65 -2.61 14.44 -0.27
C GLU A 65 -3.72 13.41 -0.39
N ALA A 66 -3.66 12.53 -1.40
CA ALA A 66 -4.69 11.54 -1.66
C ALA A 66 -4.85 10.59 -0.47
N VAL A 67 -3.75 10.12 0.13
CA VAL A 67 -3.76 9.19 1.27
C VAL A 67 -4.36 9.85 2.51
N ARG A 68 -4.01 11.11 2.78
CA ARG A 68 -4.58 11.88 3.91
C ARG A 68 -6.09 12.08 3.78
N ALA A 69 -6.60 12.18 2.56
CA ALA A 69 -8.03 12.33 2.28
C ALA A 69 -8.83 11.02 2.41
N LEU A 70 -8.17 9.86 2.52
CA LEU A 70 -8.85 8.57 2.64
C LEU A 70 -9.50 8.35 4.00
N SER A 71 -10.66 7.69 3.98
CA SER A 71 -11.23 7.05 5.18
C SER A 71 -10.30 5.93 5.70
N MET A 72 -10.57 5.45 6.91
CA MET A 72 -9.81 4.32 7.46
C MET A 72 -9.94 3.05 6.61
N GLU A 73 -11.11 2.77 6.08
CA GLU A 73 -11.34 1.63 5.18
C GLU A 73 -10.52 1.77 3.91
N GLY A 74 -10.43 2.98 3.34
CA GLY A 74 -9.59 3.23 2.18
C GLY A 74 -8.10 3.01 2.47
N ARG A 75 -7.63 3.42 3.65
CA ARG A 75 -6.26 3.12 4.10
C ARG A 75 -6.03 1.62 4.27
N MET A 76 -7.02 0.90 4.81
CA MET A 76 -6.96 -0.56 4.90
C MET A 76 -6.90 -1.22 3.52
N THR A 77 -7.61 -0.69 2.52
CA THR A 77 -7.50 -1.16 1.12
C THR A 77 -6.08 -1.00 0.59
N LEU A 78 -5.45 0.17 0.76
CA LEU A 78 -4.06 0.37 0.34
C LEU A 78 -3.10 -0.61 1.03
N CYS A 79 -3.18 -0.71 2.37
CA CYS A 79 -2.27 -1.55 3.15
C CYS A 79 -2.50 -3.05 2.92
N ASN A 80 -3.74 -3.48 2.72
CA ASN A 80 -4.06 -4.85 2.34
C ASN A 80 -3.37 -5.21 1.03
N MET A 81 -3.43 -4.30 0.06
CA MET A 81 -2.94 -4.53 -1.29
C MET A 81 -1.45 -4.24 -1.51
N ALA A 82 -0.72 -3.86 -0.46
CA ALA A 82 0.73 -3.71 -0.53
C ALA A 82 1.43 -5.05 -0.85
N ILE A 83 0.81 -6.18 -0.51
CA ILE A 83 1.36 -7.52 -0.79
C ILE A 83 1.32 -7.85 -2.29
N GLU A 84 0.33 -7.35 -3.04
CA GLU A 84 0.22 -7.48 -4.50
C GLU A 84 1.30 -6.68 -5.24
N ALA A 85 1.86 -5.65 -4.61
CA ALA A 85 3.09 -4.99 -5.06
C ALA A 85 4.37 -5.73 -4.65
N GLY A 86 4.25 -6.84 -3.92
CA GLY A 86 5.37 -7.63 -3.40
C GLY A 86 6.00 -7.05 -2.13
N ALA A 87 5.40 -6.05 -1.49
CA ALA A 87 5.91 -5.46 -0.26
C ALA A 87 5.67 -6.35 0.96
N ARG A 88 6.56 -6.25 1.96
CA ARG A 88 6.42 -6.98 3.22
C ARG A 88 5.22 -6.47 4.02
N ALA A 89 5.00 -5.15 4.01
CA ALA A 89 3.88 -4.48 4.65
C ALA A 89 3.60 -3.13 3.98
N GLY A 90 2.38 -2.65 4.14
CA GLY A 90 1.97 -1.27 3.86
C GLY A 90 1.68 -0.52 5.14
N LEU A 91 2.09 0.73 5.22
CA LEU A 91 1.89 1.64 6.34
C LEU A 91 1.21 2.92 5.88
N VAL A 92 0.32 3.45 6.71
CA VAL A 92 -0.21 4.81 6.62
C VAL A 92 -0.08 5.42 8.01
N ALA A 93 0.54 6.59 8.10
CA ALA A 93 0.68 7.30 9.37
C ALA A 93 -0.70 7.60 9.99
N PRO A 94 -0.87 7.39 11.31
CA PRO A 94 -2.14 7.67 11.96
C PRO A 94 -2.36 9.18 12.08
N ASP A 95 -3.60 9.60 11.93
CA ASP A 95 -4.04 10.99 12.11
C ASP A 95 -5.44 11.04 12.74
N SER A 96 -6.09 12.21 12.70
CA SER A 96 -7.43 12.38 13.26
C SER A 96 -8.46 11.38 12.72
N ILE A 97 -8.37 11.00 11.43
CA ILE A 97 -9.28 10.00 10.83
C ILE A 97 -9.07 8.64 11.50
N THR A 98 -7.82 8.28 11.79
CA THR A 98 -7.50 7.06 12.54
C THR A 98 -8.02 7.11 13.97
N PHE A 99 -7.84 8.24 14.67
CA PHE A 99 -8.26 8.38 16.05
C PHE A 99 -9.79 8.33 16.16
N ASP A 100 -10.49 9.07 15.30
CA ASP A 100 -11.95 9.11 15.28
C ASP A 100 -12.55 7.73 14.96
N TYR A 101 -11.92 6.99 14.04
CA TYR A 101 -12.33 5.62 13.73
C TYR A 101 -12.22 4.67 14.92
N ILE A 102 -11.16 4.79 15.74
CA ILE A 102 -10.92 3.91 16.90
C ILE A 102 -11.78 4.31 18.10
N LYS A 103 -12.06 5.61 18.29
CA LYS A 103 -12.72 6.15 19.48
C LYS A 103 -14.06 5.44 19.76
N GLY A 104 -14.24 5.00 21.01
CA GLY A 104 -15.48 4.36 21.46
C GLY A 104 -15.69 2.91 21.02
N ARG A 105 -14.76 2.30 20.26
CA ARG A 105 -14.82 0.87 19.93
C ARG A 105 -14.64 -0.02 21.17
N PRO A 106 -15.14 -1.28 21.17
CA PRO A 106 -15.16 -2.15 22.35
C PRO A 106 -13.83 -2.31 23.10
N TYR A 107 -12.71 -2.26 22.38
CA TYR A 107 -11.35 -2.43 22.93
C TYR A 107 -10.50 -1.17 22.85
N ALA A 108 -11.09 -0.03 22.49
CA ALA A 108 -10.38 1.24 22.48
C ALA A 108 -10.05 1.67 23.93
N PRO A 109 -8.90 2.34 24.15
CA PRO A 109 -8.59 2.97 25.42
C PRO A 109 -9.71 3.95 25.83
N LYS A 110 -9.93 4.13 27.14
CA LYS A 110 -10.99 4.98 27.70
C LYS A 110 -10.42 5.97 28.71
N GLY A 111 -11.10 7.10 28.89
CA GLY A 111 -10.71 8.13 29.88
C GLY A 111 -9.27 8.61 29.65
N GLU A 112 -8.48 8.71 30.71
CA GLU A 112 -7.08 9.15 30.62
C GLU A 112 -6.20 8.27 29.73
N LEU A 113 -6.52 6.97 29.58
CA LEU A 113 -5.78 6.08 28.69
C LEU A 113 -6.02 6.43 27.22
N TRP A 114 -7.17 7.01 26.89
CA TRP A 114 -7.44 7.52 25.54
C TRP A 114 -6.51 8.68 25.19
N GLU A 115 -6.41 9.67 26.08
CA GLU A 115 -5.55 10.84 25.85
C GLU A 115 -4.08 10.42 25.71
N LYS A 116 -3.59 9.54 26.60
CA LYS A 116 -2.23 8.98 26.51
C LYS A 116 -1.99 8.21 25.20
N ALA A 117 -2.98 7.45 24.74
CA ALA A 117 -2.87 6.69 23.50
C ALA A 117 -2.83 7.63 22.29
N VAL A 118 -3.69 8.66 22.24
CA VAL A 118 -3.69 9.66 21.16
C VAL A 118 -2.38 10.43 21.12
N ASP A 119 -1.84 10.84 22.28
CA ASP A 119 -0.55 11.53 22.35
C ASP A 119 0.60 10.66 21.83
N PHE A 120 0.60 9.37 22.19
CA PHE A 120 1.55 8.40 21.63
C PHE A 120 1.34 8.21 20.12
N TRP A 121 0.10 8.07 19.64
CA TRP A 121 -0.14 7.85 18.22
C TRP A 121 0.27 9.05 17.36
N LYS A 122 0.15 10.28 17.90
CA LYS A 122 0.64 11.50 17.23
C LYS A 122 2.16 11.53 17.06
N SER A 123 2.93 10.72 17.80
CA SER A 123 4.38 10.61 17.63
C SER A 123 4.83 9.52 16.66
N LEU A 124 3.89 8.74 16.10
CA LEU A 124 4.17 7.67 15.14
C LEU A 124 4.44 8.10 13.68
N PRO A 125 3.91 9.22 13.16
CA PRO A 125 4.23 9.66 11.80
C PRO A 125 5.74 9.85 11.60
N SER A 126 6.21 9.57 10.38
CA SER A 126 7.61 9.78 10.00
C SER A 126 8.03 11.24 10.17
N ASP A 127 9.26 11.46 10.63
CA ASP A 127 9.84 12.80 10.81
C ASP A 127 9.91 13.55 9.46
N PRO A 128 9.77 14.89 9.42
CA PRO A 128 9.86 15.66 8.18
C PRO A 128 11.16 15.50 7.39
N GLN A 129 12.24 15.04 8.04
CA GLN A 129 13.55 14.79 7.42
C GLN A 129 13.85 13.30 7.23
N ALA A 130 12.87 12.42 7.41
CA ALA A 130 13.04 10.99 7.20
C ALA A 130 13.46 10.70 5.75
N THR A 131 14.42 9.81 5.57
CA THR A 131 14.90 9.36 4.26
C THR A 131 14.41 7.95 3.97
N TYR A 132 14.04 7.70 2.72
CA TYR A 132 13.61 6.39 2.25
C TYR A 132 14.68 5.77 1.34
N ASP A 133 14.84 4.44 1.38
CA ASP A 133 15.73 3.73 0.46
C ASP A 133 15.24 3.87 -1.00
N ARG A 134 13.93 4.07 -1.20
CA ARG A 134 13.31 4.35 -2.50
C ARG A 134 12.06 5.23 -2.35
N THR A 135 11.90 6.21 -3.24
CA THR A 135 10.67 7.02 -3.32
C THR A 135 10.05 6.87 -4.71
N VAL A 136 8.72 6.74 -4.76
CA VAL A 136 7.91 6.74 -5.98
C VAL A 136 6.79 7.75 -5.80
N THR A 137 6.56 8.59 -6.82
CA THR A 137 5.44 9.54 -6.85
C THR A 137 4.42 9.09 -7.89
N VAL A 138 3.13 9.13 -7.51
CA VAL A 138 1.99 8.76 -8.34
C VAL A 138 1.00 9.93 -8.34
N ASP A 139 0.81 10.57 -9.49
CA ASP A 139 -0.20 11.62 -9.66
C ASP A 139 -1.53 10.97 -10.07
N ILE A 140 -2.59 11.23 -9.28
CA ILE A 140 -3.92 10.68 -9.52
C ILE A 140 -4.91 11.70 -10.09
N SER A 141 -4.47 12.91 -10.44
CA SER A 141 -5.34 14.01 -10.84
C SER A 141 -6.16 13.73 -12.10
N SER A 142 -5.65 12.87 -12.98
CA SER A 142 -6.33 12.40 -14.19
C SER A 142 -6.55 10.89 -14.20
N LEU A 143 -6.57 10.25 -13.03
CA LEU A 143 -6.74 8.81 -12.92
C LEU A 143 -8.15 8.40 -13.35
N ALA A 144 -8.26 7.51 -14.33
CA ALA A 144 -9.49 6.79 -14.64
C ALA A 144 -9.67 5.57 -13.73
N PRO A 145 -10.87 5.00 -13.57
CA PRO A 145 -11.03 3.73 -12.86
C PRO A 145 -10.09 2.65 -13.42
N GLN A 146 -9.50 1.86 -12.55
CA GLN A 146 -8.44 0.92 -12.89
C GLN A 146 -8.94 -0.53 -12.86
N VAL A 147 -8.46 -1.33 -13.80
CA VAL A 147 -8.74 -2.76 -13.87
C VAL A 147 -7.47 -3.54 -14.16
N THR A 148 -7.36 -4.75 -13.61
CA THR A 148 -6.32 -5.70 -14.00
C THR A 148 -6.80 -6.47 -15.23
N TRP A 149 -5.99 -6.53 -16.29
CA TRP A 149 -6.34 -7.18 -17.56
C TRP A 149 -5.69 -8.54 -17.78
N GLY A 150 -4.75 -8.95 -16.94
CA GLY A 150 -4.00 -10.18 -17.16
C GLY A 150 -3.87 -11.09 -15.93
N THR A 151 -2.83 -11.92 -15.93
CA THR A 151 -2.61 -13.01 -14.96
C THR A 151 -1.78 -12.60 -13.75
N ASN A 152 -1.22 -11.38 -13.73
CA ASN A 152 -0.57 -10.83 -12.54
C ASN A 152 -1.12 -9.45 -12.16
N PRO A 153 -1.07 -9.06 -10.86
CA PRO A 153 -1.64 -7.79 -10.39
C PRO A 153 -1.00 -6.53 -10.99
N GLY A 154 0.21 -6.62 -11.56
CA GLY A 154 0.92 -5.52 -12.24
C GLY A 154 0.39 -5.21 -13.63
N GLN A 155 -0.41 -6.11 -14.22
CA GLN A 155 -1.05 -5.90 -15.51
C GLN A 155 -2.32 -5.07 -15.35
N VAL A 156 -2.14 -3.77 -15.12
CA VAL A 156 -3.20 -2.79 -14.88
C VAL A 156 -3.40 -1.90 -16.10
N ALA A 157 -4.65 -1.50 -16.36
CA ALA A 157 -5.00 -0.44 -17.30
C ALA A 157 -6.20 0.35 -16.77
N GLY A 158 -6.32 1.61 -17.20
CA GLY A 158 -7.56 2.37 -17.04
C GLY A 158 -8.68 1.78 -17.88
N ILE A 159 -9.93 1.93 -17.43
CA ILE A 159 -11.11 1.49 -18.20
C ILE A 159 -11.27 2.19 -19.55
N ASP A 160 -10.63 3.35 -19.72
CA ASP A 160 -10.54 4.15 -20.93
C ASP A 160 -9.30 3.83 -21.78
N GLY A 161 -8.43 2.95 -21.27
CA GLY A 161 -7.21 2.52 -21.90
C GLY A 161 -7.38 1.33 -22.84
N ARG A 162 -6.25 0.74 -23.23
CA ARG A 162 -6.18 -0.47 -24.05
C ARG A 162 -5.29 -1.50 -23.38
N VAL A 163 -5.62 -2.78 -23.54
CA VAL A 163 -4.70 -3.86 -23.19
C VAL A 163 -3.47 -3.76 -24.11
N PRO A 164 -2.25 -3.71 -23.55
CA PRO A 164 -1.03 -3.57 -24.36
C PRO A 164 -0.82 -4.78 -25.28
N ASP A 165 -0.32 -4.53 -26.49
CA ASP A 165 0.18 -5.59 -27.37
C ASP A 165 1.42 -6.21 -26.71
N PRO A 166 1.50 -7.55 -26.52
CA PRO A 166 2.69 -8.19 -25.97
C PRO A 166 3.99 -7.80 -26.69
N GLU A 167 3.96 -7.54 -28.00
CA GLU A 167 5.15 -7.15 -28.77
C GLU A 167 5.64 -5.74 -28.44
N SER A 168 4.84 -4.93 -27.73
CA SER A 168 5.26 -3.61 -27.24
C SER A 168 6.23 -3.67 -26.05
N PHE A 169 6.34 -4.82 -25.37
CA PHE A 169 7.27 -5.00 -24.25
C PHE A 169 8.67 -5.40 -24.73
N SER A 170 9.68 -4.64 -24.30
CA SER A 170 11.09 -4.92 -24.58
C SER A 170 11.65 -6.06 -23.73
N ASP A 171 11.17 -6.22 -22.50
CA ASP A 171 11.56 -7.30 -21.60
C ASP A 171 10.90 -8.63 -22.06
N PRO A 172 11.68 -9.66 -22.41
CA PRO A 172 11.15 -10.92 -22.88
C PRO A 172 10.29 -11.65 -21.84
N VAL A 173 10.57 -11.47 -20.54
CA VAL A 173 9.79 -12.07 -19.45
C VAL A 173 8.42 -11.39 -19.34
N VAL A 174 8.39 -10.06 -19.41
CA VAL A 174 7.15 -9.29 -19.39
C VAL A 174 6.31 -9.58 -20.63
N ARG A 175 6.94 -9.65 -21.81
CA ARG A 175 6.29 -10.03 -23.07
C ARG A 175 5.66 -11.42 -23.00
N ASP A 176 6.40 -12.42 -22.52
CA ASP A 176 5.87 -13.78 -22.38
C ASP A 176 4.69 -13.83 -21.38
N SER A 177 4.80 -13.10 -20.27
CA SER A 177 3.70 -12.94 -19.31
C SER A 177 2.47 -12.26 -19.93
N ALA A 178 2.65 -11.31 -20.84
CA ALA A 178 1.56 -10.66 -21.56
C ALA A 178 0.92 -11.61 -22.59
N ARG A 179 1.72 -12.37 -23.36
CA ARG A 179 1.23 -13.37 -24.32
C ARG A 179 0.42 -14.47 -23.65
N LYS A 180 0.81 -14.91 -22.45
CA LYS A 180 0.05 -15.91 -21.67
C LYS A 180 -1.26 -15.40 -21.10
N ALA A 181 -1.41 -14.08 -20.97
CA ALA A 181 -2.61 -13.46 -20.42
C ALA A 181 -3.71 -13.22 -21.46
N LEU A 182 -3.36 -13.27 -22.75
CA LEU A 182 -4.25 -13.09 -23.90
C LEU A 182 -4.53 -14.42 -24.60
#